data_AF-A0AAX3Z181-F1
#
_entry.id   AF-A0AAX3Z181-F1
#
_cell.length_a   1.000
_cell.length_b   1.000
_cell.length_c   1.000
_cell.angle_alpha   90.00
_cell.angle_beta   90.00
_cell.angle_gamma   90.00
#
_symmetry.space_group_name_H-M   'P 1'
#
loop_
_entity.id
_entity.type
_entity.pdbx_description
1 polymer ?
#
loop_
_entity_poly.entity_id
_entity_poly.type
_entity_poly.pdbx_seq_one_letter_code
_entity_poly.pdbx_strand_id
1 'polypeptide(L)'
;MPWQPLRRCTEPGCNKRVKSGKCDEHKREVWRAQDARRGHRRARGYSAAWEKYRAQYLKRYPLCVDCQKLGLYVPAKIVDHIIPIGGGDDVLFWPEWNHQPLCQTHHNQKTTQQDPTTKANRKAGMYREQEERAAQRNNWMHEVDHE
;
A
#
# COMPACT_ATOMS: atom_id res chain seq x y z
N MET A 1 -22.94 32.29 19.08
CA MET A 1 -23.07 30.98 18.39
C MET A 1 -24.12 30.17 19.13
N PRO A 2 -25.10 29.54 18.45
CA PRO A 2 -26.09 28.72 19.13
C PRO A 2 -25.40 27.51 19.78
N TRP A 3 -25.65 27.31 21.08
CA TRP A 3 -25.09 26.18 21.83
C TRP A 3 -25.76 24.88 21.36
N GLN A 4 -24.96 23.92 20.91
CA GLN A 4 -25.46 22.63 20.48
C GLN A 4 -25.49 21.65 21.65
N PRO A 5 -26.66 21.10 22.02
CA PRO A 5 -26.74 20.11 23.08
C PRO A 5 -26.01 18.83 22.69
N LEU A 6 -25.35 18.19 23.68
CA LEU A 6 -24.68 16.91 23.47
C LEU A 6 -25.70 15.83 23.11
N ARG A 7 -25.37 15.06 22.07
CA ARG A 7 -26.19 13.97 21.53
C ARG A 7 -25.72 12.62 22.07
N ARG A 8 -26.57 11.60 22.00
CA ARG A 8 -26.13 10.24 22.32
C ARG A 8 -25.11 9.76 21.29
N CYS A 9 -24.18 8.93 21.75
CA CYS A 9 -23.29 8.16 20.91
C CYS A 9 -24.08 7.38 19.86
N THR A 10 -23.58 7.32 18.62
CA THR A 10 -24.25 6.63 17.51
C THR A 10 -24.19 5.09 17.61
N GLU A 11 -23.40 4.54 18.54
CA GLU A 11 -23.35 3.09 18.78
C GLU A 11 -24.66 2.59 19.40
N PRO A 12 -25.31 1.54 18.84
CA PRO A 12 -26.54 0.96 19.40
C PRO A 12 -26.38 0.61 20.88
N GLY A 13 -27.33 1.04 21.72
CA GLY A 13 -27.30 0.77 23.16
C GLY A 13 -26.38 1.67 23.99
N CYS A 14 -25.56 2.54 23.38
CA CYS A 14 -24.70 3.45 24.12
C CYS A 14 -25.45 4.73 24.57
N ASN A 15 -25.32 5.08 25.86
CA ASN A 15 -25.94 6.27 26.45
C ASN A 15 -24.98 7.45 26.66
N LYS A 16 -23.69 7.32 26.30
CA LYS A 16 -22.70 8.40 26.47
C LYS A 16 -23.05 9.62 25.60
N ARG A 17 -22.87 10.82 26.17
CA ARG A 17 -23.16 12.11 25.51
C ARG A 17 -21.91 12.64 24.81
N VAL A 18 -22.02 12.99 23.53
CA VAL A 18 -20.93 13.45 22.66
C VAL A 18 -21.37 14.65 21.82
N LYS A 19 -20.40 15.43 21.33
CA LYS A 19 -20.68 16.54 20.39
C LYS A 19 -21.19 16.00 19.03
N SER A 20 -20.59 14.91 18.55
CA SER A 20 -21.02 14.19 17.34
C SER A 20 -20.43 12.77 17.29
N GLY A 21 -21.14 11.85 16.62
CA GLY A 21 -20.65 10.51 16.27
C GLY A 21 -20.53 9.53 17.44
N LYS A 22 -19.46 8.72 17.41
CA LYS A 22 -19.15 7.71 18.45
C LYS A 22 -18.40 8.34 19.64
N CYS A 23 -18.56 7.79 20.84
CA CYS A 23 -17.77 8.17 22.02
C CYS A 23 -16.32 7.65 21.92
N ASP A 24 -15.43 8.15 22.77
CA ASP A 24 -13.98 7.83 22.68
C ASP A 24 -13.66 6.35 22.91
N GLU A 25 -14.53 5.62 23.60
CA GLU A 25 -14.44 4.16 23.73
C GLU A 25 -14.75 3.47 22.40
N HIS A 26 -15.93 3.71 21.83
CA HIS A 26 -16.32 3.13 20.55
C HIS A 26 -15.46 3.61 19.37
N LYS A 27 -14.87 4.81 19.44
CA LYS A 27 -13.83 5.25 18.49
C LYS A 27 -12.58 4.38 18.61
N ARG A 28 -12.11 4.13 19.84
CA ARG A 28 -10.95 3.26 20.10
C ARG A 28 -11.20 1.83 19.66
N GLU A 29 -12.41 1.31 19.84
CA GLU A 29 -12.77 -0.03 19.34
C GLU A 29 -12.74 -0.10 17.82
N VAL A 30 -13.31 0.89 17.13
CA VAL A 30 -13.23 0.98 15.67
C VAL A 30 -11.78 1.08 15.19
N TRP A 31 -10.96 1.89 15.86
CA TRP A 31 -9.53 1.99 15.55
C TRP A 31 -8.78 0.69 15.81
N ARG A 32 -9.03 0.01 16.94
CA ARG A 32 -8.45 -1.30 17.26
C ARG A 32 -8.84 -2.35 16.24
N ALA A 33 -10.11 -2.40 15.84
CA ALA A 33 -10.59 -3.31 14.80
C ALA A 33 -9.95 -3.00 13.43
N GLN A 34 -9.79 -1.71 13.10
CA GLN A 34 -9.11 -1.29 11.88
C GLN A 34 -7.62 -1.65 11.89
N ASP A 35 -6.92 -1.42 13.00
CA ASP A 35 -5.50 -1.73 13.16
C ASP A 35 -5.26 -3.24 13.19
N ALA A 36 -6.12 -4.01 13.87
CA ALA A 36 -6.09 -5.47 13.85
C ALA A 36 -6.25 -6.00 12.41
N ARG A 37 -7.18 -5.43 11.64
CA ARG A 37 -7.40 -5.79 10.23
C ARG A 37 -6.26 -5.33 9.31
N ARG A 38 -5.54 -4.25 9.65
CA ARG A 38 -4.35 -3.81 8.91
C ARG A 38 -3.11 -4.67 9.19
N GLY A 39 -3.06 -5.36 10.32
CA GLY A 39 -1.92 -6.16 10.74
C GLY A 39 -0.68 -5.33 11.08
N HIS A 40 0.39 -6.01 11.49
CA HIS A 40 1.63 -5.35 11.89
C HIS A 40 2.45 -4.90 10.65
N ARG A 41 3.29 -3.85 10.80
CA ARG A 41 4.08 -3.28 9.70
C ARG A 41 4.94 -4.32 8.97
N ARG A 42 5.52 -5.28 9.69
CA ARG A 42 6.34 -6.36 9.09
C ARG A 42 5.50 -7.39 8.32
N ALA A 43 4.28 -7.73 8.74
CA ALA A 43 3.35 -8.58 7.97
C ALA A 43 2.95 -7.95 6.63
N ARG A 44 3.03 -6.62 6.52
CA ARG A 44 2.77 -5.91 5.27
C ARG A 44 3.99 -5.85 4.34
N GLY A 45 5.08 -6.56 4.67
CA GLY A 45 6.29 -6.67 3.84
C GLY A 45 7.32 -5.56 4.04
N TYR A 46 7.06 -4.58 4.91
CA TYR A 46 8.04 -3.54 5.27
C TYR A 46 9.07 -4.08 6.28
N SER A 47 9.87 -5.05 5.83
CA SER A 47 11.01 -5.62 6.56
C SER A 47 12.27 -4.77 6.35
N ALA A 48 13.32 -5.02 7.14
CA ALA A 48 14.63 -4.40 6.92
C ALA A 48 15.19 -4.71 5.52
N ALA A 49 14.87 -5.89 4.97
CA ALA A 49 15.23 -6.26 3.61
C ALA A 49 14.55 -5.35 2.56
N TRP A 50 13.26 -5.03 2.75
CA TRP A 50 12.55 -4.08 1.89
C TRP A 50 13.13 -2.66 1.98
N GLU A 51 13.48 -2.19 3.18
CA GLU A 51 14.10 -0.87 3.33
C GLU A 51 15.45 -0.79 2.60
N LYS A 52 16.29 -1.82 2.71
CA LYS A 52 17.56 -1.94 1.98
C LYS A 52 17.32 -1.97 0.46
N TYR A 53 16.41 -2.83 0.00
CA TYR A 53 16.04 -2.93 -1.42
C TYR A 53 15.53 -1.59 -1.96
N ARG A 54 14.59 -0.96 -1.26
CA ARG A 54 14.01 0.33 -1.65
C ARG A 54 15.07 1.41 -1.82
N ALA A 55 16.04 1.49 -0.91
CA ALA A 55 17.12 2.47 -1.00
C ALA A 55 18.00 2.23 -2.25
N GLN A 56 18.34 0.97 -2.54
CA GLN A 56 19.11 0.61 -3.73
C GLN A 56 18.32 0.86 -5.03
N TYR A 57 17.04 0.46 -5.05
CA TYR A 57 16.17 0.64 -6.21
C TYR A 57 15.98 2.12 -6.56
N LEU A 58 15.72 2.98 -5.59
CA LEU A 58 15.59 4.43 -5.84
C LEU A 58 16.92 5.10 -6.21
N LYS A 59 18.06 4.52 -5.84
CA LYS A 59 19.37 4.97 -6.33
C LYS A 59 19.58 4.60 -7.80
N ARG A 60 19.12 3.41 -8.22
CA ARG A 60 19.18 2.94 -9.62
C ARG A 60 18.18 3.66 -10.52
N TYR A 61 16.97 3.91 -10.01
CA TYR A 61 15.88 4.55 -10.74
C TYR A 61 15.43 5.83 -10.00
N PRO A 62 16.20 6.93 -10.09
CA PRO A 62 16.00 8.12 -9.26
C PRO A 62 14.80 8.98 -9.67
N LEU A 63 14.21 8.74 -10.85
CA LEU A 63 13.17 9.59 -11.43
C LEU A 63 11.84 8.85 -11.51
N CYS A 64 10.75 9.60 -11.34
CA CYS A 64 9.41 9.08 -11.50
C CYS A 64 9.17 8.64 -12.94
N VAL A 65 8.78 7.38 -13.14
CA VAL A 65 8.58 6.81 -14.48
C VAL A 65 7.47 7.53 -15.25
N ASP A 66 6.39 7.93 -14.57
CA ASP A 66 5.28 8.64 -15.22
C ASP A 66 5.62 10.10 -15.53
N CYS A 67 6.39 10.78 -14.68
CA CYS A 67 6.92 12.10 -15.03
C CYS A 67 7.85 12.02 -16.25
N GLN A 68 8.70 11.01 -16.33
CA GLN A 68 9.61 10.83 -17.47
C GLN A 68 8.86 10.62 -18.79
N LYS A 69 7.75 9.87 -18.79
CA LYS A 69 6.87 9.73 -19.97
C LYS A 69 6.31 11.08 -20.45
N LEU A 70 6.17 12.05 -19.54
CA LEU A 70 5.73 13.41 -19.84
C LEU A 70 6.91 14.37 -20.14
N GLY A 71 8.15 13.89 -20.21
CA GLY A 71 9.34 14.72 -20.41
C GLY A 71 9.77 15.51 -19.17
N LEU A 72 9.28 15.15 -17.98
CA LEU A 72 9.57 15.83 -16.72
C LEU A 72 10.55 15.01 -15.85
N TYR A 73 11.54 15.70 -15.27
CA TYR A 73 12.57 15.11 -14.42
C TYR A 73 12.26 15.31 -12.94
N VAL A 74 11.28 14.56 -12.43
CA VAL A 74 10.86 14.63 -11.01
C VAL A 74 11.44 13.46 -10.23
N PRO A 75 12.08 13.69 -9.06
CA PRO A 75 12.60 12.61 -8.23
C PRO A 75 11.51 11.62 -7.79
N ALA A 76 11.79 10.33 -7.92
CA ALA A 76 10.98 9.28 -7.33
C ALA A 76 11.21 9.22 -5.81
N LYS A 77 10.11 9.06 -5.07
CA LYS A 77 10.14 8.92 -3.60
C LYS A 77 9.59 7.57 -3.16
N ILE A 78 8.92 6.84 -4.04
CA ILE A 78 8.17 5.63 -3.71
C ILE A 78 8.54 4.56 -4.72
N VAL A 79 8.76 3.34 -4.22
CA VAL A 79 8.80 2.13 -5.04
C VAL A 79 7.41 1.52 -4.90
N ASP A 80 6.68 1.50 -6.00
CA ASP A 80 5.28 1.11 -6.06
C ASP A 80 5.12 -0.20 -6.83
N HIS A 81 4.18 -1.04 -6.42
CA HIS A 81 3.83 -2.27 -7.13
C HIS A 81 2.89 -1.97 -8.30
N ILE A 82 3.30 -2.28 -9.53
CA ILE A 82 2.52 -2.10 -10.76
C ILE A 82 1.21 -2.90 -10.64
N ILE A 83 1.31 -4.19 -10.31
CA ILE A 83 0.20 -5.05 -9.91
C ILE A 83 0.11 -5.02 -8.38
N PRO A 84 -0.97 -4.46 -7.79
CA PRO A 84 -1.08 -4.30 -6.35
C PRO A 84 -1.03 -5.62 -5.59
N ILE A 85 -0.29 -5.63 -4.48
CA ILE A 85 -0.11 -6.76 -3.57
C ILE A 85 -1.12 -6.77 -2.42
N GLY A 86 -1.39 -7.96 -1.88
CA GLY A 86 -2.26 -8.17 -0.71
C GLY A 86 -1.52 -8.14 0.64
N GLY A 87 -0.19 -8.26 0.65
CA GLY A 87 0.62 -8.32 1.86
C GLY A 87 2.09 -8.67 1.56
N GLY A 88 2.90 -8.82 2.61
CA GLY A 88 4.34 -9.11 2.46
C GLY A 88 4.67 -10.50 1.90
N ASP A 89 3.75 -11.45 2.07
CA ASP A 89 3.89 -12.84 1.61
C ASP A 89 3.31 -13.07 0.20
N ASP A 90 2.91 -11.99 -0.48
CA ASP A 90 2.38 -12.06 -1.83
C ASP A 90 3.48 -12.44 -2.83
N VAL A 91 3.21 -13.38 -3.74
CA VAL A 91 4.17 -13.80 -4.78
C VAL A 91 4.64 -12.62 -5.64
N LEU A 92 3.80 -11.59 -5.80
CA LEU A 92 4.11 -10.38 -6.56
C LEU A 92 4.89 -9.32 -5.76
N PHE A 93 5.30 -9.61 -4.51
CA PHE A 93 5.98 -8.65 -3.64
C PHE A 93 7.40 -8.33 -4.09
N TRP A 94 8.19 -9.34 -4.43
CA TRP A 94 9.63 -9.21 -4.72
C TRP A 94 10.04 -9.04 -6.19
N PRO A 95 9.26 -9.49 -7.21
CA PRO A 95 9.71 -9.36 -8.58
C PRO A 95 9.98 -7.90 -8.98
N GLU A 96 11.23 -7.60 -9.36
CA GLU A 96 11.63 -6.23 -9.74
C GLU A 96 10.80 -5.67 -10.88
N TRP A 97 10.39 -6.52 -11.83
CA TRP A 97 9.53 -6.11 -12.95
C TRP A 97 8.15 -5.63 -12.50
N ASN A 98 7.71 -5.98 -11.29
CA ASN A 98 6.47 -5.48 -10.70
C ASN A 98 6.68 -4.18 -9.92
N HIS A 99 7.89 -3.64 -9.86
CA HIS A 99 8.18 -2.37 -9.19
C HIS A 99 8.33 -1.23 -10.19
N GLN A 100 7.89 -0.04 -9.77
CA GLN A 100 8.10 1.19 -10.50
C GLN A 100 8.44 2.36 -9.57
N PRO A 101 9.35 3.27 -10.00
CA PRO A 101 9.70 4.47 -9.25
C PRO A 101 8.64 5.56 -9.49
N LEU A 102 7.97 6.04 -8.43
CA LEU A 102 6.95 7.09 -8.52
C LEU A 102 7.24 8.27 -7.60
N CYS A 103 6.82 9.45 -8.05
CA CYS A 103 6.66 10.61 -7.17
C CYS A 103 5.36 10.46 -6.36
N GLN A 104 5.21 11.24 -5.29
CA GLN A 104 4.04 11.14 -4.41
C GLN A 104 2.72 11.37 -5.17
N THR A 105 2.72 12.32 -6.12
CA THR A 105 1.53 12.68 -6.90
C THR A 105 1.03 11.53 -7.76
N HIS A 106 1.91 10.95 -8.58
CA HIS A 106 1.55 9.83 -9.46
C HIS A 106 1.23 8.56 -8.67
N HIS A 107 1.92 8.30 -7.56
CA HIS A 107 1.54 7.21 -6.66
C HIS A 107 0.11 7.38 -6.14
N ASN A 108 -0.24 8.56 -5.61
CA ASN A 108 -1.60 8.80 -5.10
C ASN A 108 -2.66 8.70 -6.19
N GLN A 109 -2.33 9.17 -7.39
CA GLN A 109 -3.19 9.05 -8.57
C GLN A 109 -3.43 7.59 -8.92
N LYS A 110 -2.38 6.78 -9.03
CA LYS A 110 -2.47 5.35 -9.30
C LYS A 110 -3.31 4.63 -8.24
N THR A 111 -3.05 4.87 -6.95
CA THR A 111 -3.81 4.27 -5.85
C THR A 111 -5.31 4.56 -5.95
N THR A 112 -5.68 5.75 -6.41
CA THR A 112 -7.08 6.17 -6.49
C THR A 112 -7.75 5.72 -7.79
N GLN A 113 -7.06 5.85 -8.91
CA GLN A 113 -7.66 5.75 -10.25
C GLN A 113 -7.41 4.40 -10.93
N GLN A 114 -6.26 3.76 -10.68
CA GLN A 114 -5.82 2.57 -11.42
C GLN A 114 -5.91 1.32 -10.56
N ASP A 115 -5.44 1.38 -9.30
CA ASP A 115 -5.41 0.23 -8.39
C ASP A 115 -6.76 -0.49 -8.22
N PRO A 116 -7.93 0.19 -8.13
CA PRO A 116 -9.22 -0.52 -8.03
C PRO A 116 -9.48 -1.44 -9.21
N THR A 117 -9.21 -0.96 -10.43
CA THR A 117 -9.36 -1.72 -11.66
C THR A 117 -8.33 -2.84 -11.75
N THR A 118 -7.05 -2.56 -11.46
CA THR A 118 -6.00 -3.57 -11.48
C THR A 118 -6.27 -4.69 -10.47
N LYS A 119 -6.79 -4.37 -9.28
CA LYS A 119 -7.21 -5.36 -8.27
C LYS A 119 -8.40 -6.20 -8.75
N ALA A 120 -9.38 -5.58 -9.41
CA ALA A 120 -10.50 -6.30 -10.01
C ALA A 120 -10.02 -7.27 -11.11
N ASN A 121 -9.13 -6.82 -11.98
CA ASN A 121 -8.52 -7.63 -13.04
C ASN A 121 -7.70 -8.80 -12.46
N ARG A 122 -6.93 -8.56 -11.40
CA ARG A 122 -6.21 -9.61 -10.65
C ARG A 122 -7.17 -10.65 -10.09
N LYS A 123 -8.25 -10.21 -9.43
CA LYS A 123 -9.29 -11.12 -8.92
C LYS A 123 -9.97 -11.91 -10.04
N ALA A 124 -10.13 -11.32 -11.22
CA ALA A 124 -10.66 -11.99 -12.41
C ALA A 124 -9.66 -12.96 -13.07
N GLY A 125 -8.43 -13.07 -12.56
CA GLY A 125 -7.41 -13.98 -13.07
C GLY A 125 -6.62 -13.45 -14.27
N MET A 126 -6.73 -12.16 -14.61
CA MET A 126 -6.01 -11.58 -15.75
C MET A 126 -4.48 -11.55 -15.56
N TYR A 127 -4.00 -11.74 -14.32
CA TYR A 127 -2.57 -11.74 -13.99
C TYR A 127 -2.02 -13.12 -13.59
N ARG A 128 -2.72 -14.22 -13.93
CA ARG A 128 -2.31 -15.59 -13.52
C ARG A 128 -0.90 -15.95 -13.99
N GLU A 129 -0.58 -15.65 -15.25
CA GLU A 129 0.75 -15.94 -15.80
C GLU A 129 1.86 -15.18 -15.04
N GLN A 130 1.59 -13.93 -14.69
CA GLN A 130 2.51 -13.09 -13.92
C GLN A 130 2.68 -13.63 -12.49
N GLU A 131 1.61 -14.09 -11.85
CA GLU A 131 1.64 -14.73 -10.54
C GLU A 131 2.38 -16.05 -10.58
N GLU A 132 2.17 -16.88 -11.60
CA GLU A 132 2.89 -18.15 -11.81
C GLU A 132 4.38 -17.90 -12.06
N ARG A 133 4.74 -16.96 -12.94
CA ARG A 133 6.12 -16.55 -13.18
C ARG A 133 6.80 -16.05 -11.91
N ALA A 134 6.07 -15.31 -11.07
CA ALA A 134 6.58 -14.82 -9.80
C ALA A 134 6.76 -15.95 -8.78
N ALA A 135 5.82 -16.90 -8.72
CA ALA A 135 5.87 -18.06 -7.84
C ALA A 135 7.00 -19.05 -8.21
N GLN A 136 7.31 -19.19 -9.50
CA GLN A 136 8.37 -20.08 -9.98
C GLN A 136 9.77 -19.61 -9.58
N ARG A 137 9.97 -18.32 -9.28
CA ARG A 137 11.26 -17.79 -8.80
C ARG A 137 11.39 -17.92 -7.29
N ASN A 138 11.41 -19.15 -6.80
CA ASN A 138 12.03 -19.44 -5.52
C ASN A 138 13.53 -19.07 -5.61
N ASN A 139 13.95 -18.12 -4.76
CA ASN A 139 15.34 -17.83 -4.38
C ASN A 139 16.11 -16.66 -5.06
N TRP A 140 15.45 -15.54 -5.38
CA TRP A 140 16.13 -14.35 -5.92
C TRP A 140 16.81 -13.43 -4.88
N MET A 141 17.06 -13.92 -3.64
CA MET A 141 17.77 -13.17 -2.61
C MET A 141 19.28 -13.50 -2.54
N HIS A 142 19.83 -14.30 -3.47
CA HIS A 142 21.23 -14.77 -3.44
C HIS A 142 22.09 -14.46 -4.68
N GLU A 143 21.61 -13.72 -5.69
CA GLU A 143 22.39 -13.45 -6.91
C GLU A 143 22.71 -11.96 -7.12
N VAL A 144 23.22 -11.30 -6.07
CA VAL A 144 23.93 -10.01 -6.21
C VAL A 144 25.24 -10.09 -5.45
N ASP A 145 26.13 -10.99 -5.89
CA ASP A 145 27.54 -11.02 -5.49
C ASP A 145 28.47 -11.58 -6.60
N HIS A 146 28.09 -11.48 -7.88
CA HIS A 146 29.01 -11.79 -9.00
C HIS A 146 28.76 -10.85 -10.18
N GLU A 147 29.48 -9.72 -10.21
CA GLU A 147 30.50 -9.39 -11.23
C GLU A 147 31.24 -8.09 -10.85
#